data_AF-A0A1V5AC19-F1
#
_entry.id   AF-A0A1V5AC19-F1
#
_cell.length_a   1.000
_cell.length_b   1.000
_cell.length_c   1.000
_cell.angle_alpha   90.00
_cell.angle_beta   90.00
_cell.angle_gamma   90.00
#
_symmetry.space_group_name_H-M   'P 1'
#
loop_
_entity.id
_entity.type
_entity.pdbx_description
1 polymer ?
#
loop_
_entity_poly.entity_id
_entity_poly.type
_entity_poly.pdbx_seq_one_letter_code
_entity_poly.pdbx_strand_id
1 'polypeptide(L)'
;MLNITAESNGAAGIILGGDSLYLEGSQIRDTEGPGIGMLDASNVYIWNNYLSNDENVDLSGGVVTNVTWNARKIAGTNIVGGPYLGGNYWANADGTGWSQVTPDRGDGFCNAPYVIDENNIDSLPLHIRTEPPFYADFNATPLSGNSPLAVQFTDQSDGRIVSYLYKFGDGYSSTNRNPLHTYRKPGTYTVSLTIRTIEGRTLVSKTMTKEAYIKVEGTPGPDIRADFTATPATGSAPLQVVFSGTSTMSPIMWRYDFGDGYRSSSQNPSHIFRKPGTYTVSLTVWAFGPDRRLIANTTTHTDIITVL
;
A
#
# COMPACT_ATOMS: atom_id res chain seq x y z
N MET A 1 -4.72 -20.61 -42.35
CA MET A 1 -4.37 -20.46 -40.92
C MET A 1 -5.40 -21.21 -40.11
N LEU A 2 -4.95 -22.25 -39.42
CA LEU A 2 -5.76 -23.00 -38.47
C LEU A 2 -5.35 -22.55 -37.07
N ASN A 3 -6.31 -22.10 -36.25
CA ASN A 3 -6.09 -21.86 -34.82
C ASN A 3 -6.97 -22.87 -34.07
N ILE A 4 -6.35 -23.89 -33.52
CA ILE A 4 -7.04 -25.00 -32.85
C ILE A 4 -6.69 -24.99 -31.37
N THR A 5 -7.71 -25.19 -30.55
CA THR A 5 -7.56 -25.69 -29.18
C THR A 5 -8.01 -27.14 -29.19
N ALA A 6 -7.07 -28.06 -29.00
CA ALA A 6 -7.34 -29.50 -28.91
C ALA A 6 -6.97 -29.99 -27.51
N GLU A 7 -7.94 -30.61 -26.84
CA GLU A 7 -7.82 -31.17 -25.49
C GLU A 7 -8.54 -32.54 -25.48
N SER A 8 -7.89 -33.58 -24.95
CA SER A 8 -8.42 -34.94 -24.74
C SER A 8 -9.31 -35.51 -25.86
N ASN A 9 -8.75 -35.70 -27.06
CA ASN A 9 -9.51 -36.11 -28.25
C ASN A 9 -9.33 -37.59 -28.68
N GLY A 10 -8.68 -38.44 -27.87
CA GLY A 10 -8.51 -39.87 -28.16
C GLY A 10 -7.60 -40.20 -29.36
N ALA A 11 -6.82 -39.23 -29.86
CA ALA A 11 -5.92 -39.36 -31.01
C ALA A 11 -4.79 -38.29 -30.92
N ALA A 12 -4.05 -38.08 -32.01
CA ALA A 12 -3.16 -36.92 -32.13
C ALA A 12 -3.95 -35.61 -31.97
N GLY A 13 -3.34 -34.58 -31.37
CA GLY A 13 -3.99 -33.28 -31.18
C GLY A 13 -4.40 -32.63 -32.50
N ILE A 14 -3.49 -32.65 -33.47
CA ILE A 14 -3.74 -32.26 -34.86
C ILE A 14 -2.95 -33.18 -35.80
N ILE A 15 -3.54 -33.53 -36.95
CA ILE A 15 -2.84 -34.21 -38.04
C ILE A 15 -2.69 -33.23 -39.21
N LEU A 16 -1.45 -33.05 -39.67
CA LEU A 16 -1.09 -32.22 -40.81
C LEU A 16 -0.70 -33.13 -41.98
N GLY A 17 -1.43 -33.04 -43.10
CA GLY A 17 -1.11 -33.78 -44.32
C GLY A 17 -1.46 -33.00 -45.58
N GLY A 18 -0.67 -33.19 -46.64
CA GLY A 18 -0.73 -32.40 -47.87
C GLY A 18 0.39 -31.35 -47.97
N ASP A 19 0.16 -30.28 -48.74
CA ASP A 19 1.17 -29.28 -49.09
C ASP A 19 0.80 -27.87 -48.60
N SER A 20 1.80 -27.04 -48.29
CA SER A 20 1.65 -25.62 -47.94
C SER A 20 0.75 -25.38 -46.72
N LEU A 21 1.09 -26.02 -45.60
CA LEU A 21 0.32 -25.99 -44.36
C LEU A 21 0.85 -24.93 -43.37
N TYR A 22 -0.05 -24.30 -42.61
CA TYR A 22 0.30 -23.24 -41.66
C TYR A 22 -0.42 -23.43 -40.32
N LEU A 23 0.35 -23.61 -39.25
CA LEU A 23 -0.14 -23.72 -37.87
C LEU A 23 0.47 -22.62 -37.00
N GLU A 24 -0.38 -21.72 -36.52
CA GLU A 24 0.03 -20.61 -35.67
C GLU A 24 -1.01 -20.32 -34.60
N GLY A 25 -0.57 -19.91 -33.42
CA GLY A 25 -1.44 -19.44 -32.35
C GLY A 25 -2.25 -20.55 -31.66
N SER A 26 -1.95 -21.81 -31.95
CA SER A 26 -2.69 -22.96 -31.43
C SER A 26 -2.17 -23.39 -30.05
N GLN A 27 -3.09 -23.88 -29.22
CA GLN A 27 -2.78 -24.50 -27.93
C GLN A 27 -3.16 -25.97 -27.99
N ILE A 28 -2.16 -26.85 -27.97
CA ILE A 28 -2.33 -28.30 -28.11
C ILE A 28 -1.70 -28.94 -26.89
N ARG A 29 -2.54 -29.47 -26.00
CA ARG A 29 -2.11 -29.97 -24.69
C ARG A 29 -2.88 -31.21 -24.30
N ASP A 30 -2.24 -32.03 -23.47
CA ASP A 30 -2.84 -33.19 -22.82
C ASP A 30 -3.55 -34.12 -23.83
N THR A 31 -2.94 -34.33 -24.99
CA THR A 31 -3.43 -35.26 -26.02
C THR A 31 -3.03 -36.70 -25.67
N GLU A 32 -3.88 -37.68 -26.03
CA GLU A 32 -3.56 -39.10 -25.81
C GLU A 32 -2.49 -39.62 -26.78
N GLY A 33 -2.41 -39.05 -27.99
CA GLY A 33 -1.33 -39.28 -28.94
C GLY A 33 -0.40 -38.07 -29.05
N PRO A 34 0.44 -37.98 -30.10
CA PRO A 34 1.30 -36.83 -30.31
C PRO A 34 0.49 -35.54 -30.46
N GLY A 35 1.01 -34.43 -29.94
CA GLY A 35 0.38 -33.12 -30.11
C GLY A 35 0.15 -32.80 -31.59
N ILE A 36 1.21 -32.89 -32.39
CA ILE A 36 1.18 -32.74 -33.85
C ILE A 36 1.64 -34.06 -34.49
N GLY A 37 0.75 -34.71 -35.24
CA GLY A 37 1.12 -35.78 -36.17
C GLY A 37 1.27 -35.24 -37.60
N MET A 38 2.27 -35.71 -38.34
CA MET A 38 2.42 -35.42 -39.76
C MET A 38 2.26 -36.68 -40.62
N LEU A 39 1.49 -36.56 -41.70
CA LEU A 39 1.18 -37.65 -42.63
C LEU A 39 1.28 -37.15 -44.07
N ASP A 40 2.28 -37.63 -44.82
CA ASP A 40 2.55 -37.23 -46.21
C ASP A 40 2.45 -35.71 -46.42
N ALA A 41 3.30 -34.97 -45.69
CA ALA A 41 3.24 -33.52 -45.57
C ALA A 41 4.45 -32.83 -46.20
N SER A 42 4.22 -31.70 -46.87
CA SER A 42 5.28 -30.87 -47.46
C SER A 42 5.03 -29.37 -47.27
N ASN A 43 6.12 -28.58 -47.23
CA ASN A 43 6.08 -27.11 -47.09
C ASN A 43 5.22 -26.66 -45.90
N VAL A 44 5.55 -27.14 -44.70
CA VAL A 44 4.76 -26.91 -43.48
C VAL A 44 5.41 -25.82 -42.63
N TYR A 45 4.62 -24.86 -42.13
CA TYR A 45 5.08 -23.75 -41.30
C TYR A 45 4.36 -23.78 -39.94
N ILE A 46 5.12 -23.99 -38.86
CA ILE A 46 4.59 -24.16 -37.50
C ILE A 46 5.33 -23.21 -36.58
N TRP A 47 4.64 -22.22 -36.04
CA TRP A 47 5.28 -21.24 -35.17
C TRP A 47 4.27 -20.56 -34.25
N ASN A 48 4.74 -19.99 -33.14
CA ASN A 48 3.89 -19.30 -32.15
C ASN A 48 2.76 -20.18 -31.58
N ASN A 49 3.02 -21.48 -31.38
CA ASN A 49 2.09 -22.42 -30.75
C ASN A 49 2.53 -22.79 -29.34
N TYR A 50 1.59 -23.28 -28.53
CA TYR A 50 1.82 -23.83 -27.19
C TYR A 50 1.59 -25.34 -27.27
N LEU A 51 2.66 -26.12 -27.16
CA LEU A 51 2.64 -27.58 -27.26
C LEU A 51 2.99 -28.16 -25.89
N SER A 52 2.07 -28.92 -25.29
CA SER A 52 2.24 -29.47 -23.95
C SER A 52 1.67 -30.88 -23.83
N ASN A 53 2.36 -31.85 -24.39
CA ASN A 53 1.95 -33.25 -24.47
C ASN A 53 3.15 -34.15 -24.12
N ASP A 54 2.89 -35.41 -23.75
CA ASP A 54 3.96 -36.38 -23.48
C ASP A 54 4.85 -36.60 -24.73
N GLU A 55 4.23 -36.55 -25.90
CA GLU A 55 4.90 -36.45 -27.21
C GLU A 55 4.34 -35.24 -27.95
N ASN A 56 5.16 -34.23 -28.24
CA ASN A 56 4.67 -33.02 -28.89
C ASN A 56 4.56 -33.13 -30.42
N VAL A 57 5.41 -33.94 -31.06
CA VAL A 57 5.49 -34.07 -32.52
C VAL A 57 5.83 -35.50 -32.91
N ASP A 58 5.06 -36.07 -33.84
CA ASP A 58 5.37 -37.31 -34.55
C ASP A 58 5.44 -37.04 -36.06
N LEU A 59 6.60 -37.36 -36.66
CA LEU A 59 6.89 -37.18 -38.08
C LEU A 59 6.93 -38.51 -38.86
N SER A 60 6.55 -39.63 -38.24
CA SER A 60 6.70 -40.97 -38.79
C SER A 60 5.61 -41.39 -39.78
N GLY A 61 4.57 -40.57 -39.97
CA GLY A 61 3.42 -40.86 -40.81
C GLY A 61 3.65 -40.82 -42.33
N GLY A 62 4.84 -41.12 -42.84
CA GLY A 62 5.11 -41.14 -44.29
C GLY A 62 6.13 -40.08 -44.71
N VAL A 63 5.97 -39.51 -45.92
CA VAL A 63 6.97 -38.58 -46.46
C VAL A 63 6.73 -37.17 -45.93
N VAL A 64 7.58 -36.73 -45.00
CA VAL A 64 7.55 -35.38 -44.44
C VAL A 64 8.76 -34.59 -44.92
N THR A 65 8.54 -33.45 -45.60
CA THR A 65 9.61 -32.63 -46.17
C THR A 65 9.36 -31.12 -46.02
N ASN A 66 10.45 -30.34 -45.92
CA ASN A 66 10.41 -28.88 -45.82
C ASN A 66 9.49 -28.34 -44.71
N VAL A 67 9.80 -28.69 -43.46
CA VAL A 67 9.08 -28.18 -42.27
C VAL A 67 9.88 -27.02 -41.66
N THR A 68 9.20 -25.91 -41.41
CA THR A 68 9.76 -24.72 -40.77
C THR A 68 9.10 -24.52 -39.40
N TRP A 69 9.91 -24.59 -38.33
CA TRP A 69 9.44 -24.55 -36.93
C TRP A 69 9.45 -23.18 -36.27
N ASN A 70 9.89 -22.14 -36.98
CA ASN A 70 9.89 -20.80 -36.44
C ASN A 70 9.73 -19.75 -37.54
N ALA A 71 9.07 -18.65 -37.21
CA ALA A 71 9.15 -17.44 -38.02
C ALA A 71 10.50 -16.74 -37.82
N ARG A 72 10.72 -15.65 -38.56
CA ARG A 72 11.74 -14.68 -38.19
C ARG A 72 11.35 -14.04 -36.87
N LYS A 73 12.35 -13.70 -36.04
CA LYS A 73 12.12 -12.91 -34.82
C LYS A 73 11.54 -11.54 -35.20
N ILE A 74 10.28 -11.31 -34.85
CA ILE A 74 9.54 -10.09 -35.17
C ILE A 74 8.92 -9.57 -33.87
N ALA A 75 8.93 -8.25 -33.66
CA ALA A 75 8.27 -7.63 -32.50
C ALA A 75 6.76 -7.93 -32.53
N GLY A 76 6.23 -8.43 -31.42
CA GLY A 76 4.83 -8.84 -31.31
C GLY A 76 4.62 -9.80 -30.15
N THR A 77 3.47 -9.73 -29.49
CA THR A 77 3.19 -10.56 -28.33
C THR A 77 2.95 -12.01 -28.75
N ASN A 78 3.85 -12.92 -28.37
CA ASN A 78 3.70 -14.35 -28.66
C ASN A 78 2.70 -15.05 -27.73
N ILE A 79 2.41 -16.32 -28.01
CA ILE A 79 1.39 -17.13 -27.33
C ILE A 79 1.66 -17.32 -25.84
N VAL A 80 2.91 -17.22 -25.39
CA VAL A 80 3.30 -17.27 -23.97
C VAL A 80 3.51 -15.90 -23.33
N GLY A 81 3.15 -14.83 -24.03
CA GLY A 81 3.20 -13.46 -23.51
C GLY A 81 4.55 -12.76 -23.64
N GLY A 82 5.53 -13.38 -24.31
CA GLY A 82 6.81 -12.75 -24.63
C GLY A 82 6.70 -11.65 -25.71
N PRO A 83 7.71 -10.77 -25.82
CA PRO A 83 7.65 -9.55 -26.63
C PRO A 83 7.91 -9.75 -28.14
N TYR A 84 8.31 -10.96 -28.55
CA TYR A 84 8.61 -11.27 -29.94
C TYR A 84 7.89 -12.55 -30.38
N LEU A 85 7.36 -12.51 -31.60
CA LEU A 85 6.96 -13.69 -32.36
C LEU A 85 8.22 -14.44 -32.82
N GLY A 86 8.17 -15.77 -32.82
CA GLY A 86 9.30 -16.63 -33.18
C GLY A 86 8.86 -18.08 -33.33
N GLY A 87 9.48 -19.01 -32.60
CA GLY A 87 9.16 -20.44 -32.64
C GLY A 87 7.98 -20.84 -31.76
N ASN A 88 8.01 -22.05 -31.21
CA ASN A 88 6.95 -22.64 -30.41
C ASN A 88 7.36 -22.76 -28.95
N TYR A 89 6.38 -22.88 -28.05
CA TYR A 89 6.62 -23.21 -26.65
C TYR A 89 6.49 -24.71 -26.47
N TRP A 90 7.58 -25.36 -26.04
CA TRP A 90 7.71 -26.80 -25.91
C TRP A 90 7.63 -27.23 -24.45
N ALA A 91 6.44 -27.59 -24.00
CA ALA A 91 6.15 -28.00 -22.62
C ALA A 91 5.83 -29.50 -22.52
N ASN A 92 5.86 -30.00 -21.30
CA ASN A 92 5.30 -31.27 -20.88
C ASN A 92 4.27 -30.99 -19.77
N ALA A 93 3.28 -31.86 -19.62
CA ALA A 93 2.23 -31.71 -18.61
C ALA A 93 2.79 -31.70 -17.17
N ASP A 94 3.90 -32.41 -16.94
CA ASP A 94 4.58 -32.51 -15.64
C ASP A 94 5.50 -31.33 -15.30
N GLY A 95 5.63 -30.34 -16.20
CA GLY A 95 6.50 -29.19 -16.00
C GLY A 95 7.95 -29.35 -16.48
N THR A 96 8.31 -30.50 -17.06
CA THR A 96 9.70 -30.81 -17.47
C THR A 96 10.02 -30.52 -18.93
N GLY A 97 9.06 -29.98 -19.67
CA GLY A 97 9.22 -29.72 -21.10
C GLY A 97 10.36 -28.75 -21.40
N TRP A 98 10.88 -28.84 -22.61
CA TRP A 98 12.12 -28.16 -23.00
C TRP A 98 12.11 -26.66 -22.72
N SER A 99 11.04 -25.96 -23.12
CA SER A 99 10.87 -24.52 -22.89
C SER A 99 10.56 -24.16 -21.43
N GLN A 100 10.20 -25.12 -20.58
CA GLN A 100 9.97 -24.92 -19.15
C GLN A 100 11.26 -24.96 -18.34
N VAL A 101 12.26 -25.73 -18.79
CA VAL A 101 13.51 -25.95 -18.05
C VAL A 101 14.73 -25.25 -18.66
N THR A 102 14.66 -24.84 -19.93
CA THR A 102 15.75 -24.16 -20.62
C THR A 102 15.75 -22.66 -20.31
N PRO A 103 16.82 -22.04 -19.79
CA PRO A 103 16.81 -20.63 -19.43
C PRO A 103 16.53 -19.66 -20.60
N ASP A 104 15.95 -18.49 -20.30
CA ASP A 104 15.75 -17.37 -21.24
C ASP A 104 17.06 -16.66 -21.60
N ARG A 105 17.19 -16.15 -22.83
CA ARG A 105 18.24 -15.18 -23.24
C ARG A 105 17.96 -13.75 -22.74
N GLY A 106 16.86 -13.55 -22.03
CA GLY A 106 16.35 -12.25 -21.58
C GLY A 106 15.50 -11.54 -22.63
N ASP A 107 15.15 -12.23 -23.71
CA ASP A 107 14.35 -11.71 -24.81
C ASP A 107 13.05 -12.49 -25.06
N GLY A 108 12.72 -13.45 -24.19
CA GLY A 108 11.51 -14.27 -24.28
C GLY A 108 11.68 -15.54 -25.14
N PHE A 109 12.92 -15.92 -25.44
CA PHE A 109 13.27 -17.18 -26.10
C PHE A 109 14.26 -17.99 -25.27
N CYS A 110 14.19 -19.31 -25.41
CA CYS A 110 15.14 -20.23 -24.79
C CYS A 110 16.57 -19.97 -25.28
N ASN A 111 17.55 -20.24 -24.43
CA ASN A 111 18.94 -19.99 -24.74
C ASN A 111 19.57 -20.98 -25.74
N ALA A 112 18.88 -22.07 -26.04
CA ALA A 112 19.28 -23.09 -27.01
C ALA A 112 18.10 -23.45 -27.95
N PRO A 113 18.38 -23.88 -29.19
CA PRO A 113 17.35 -24.39 -30.10
C PRO A 113 16.72 -25.67 -29.54
N TYR A 114 15.49 -25.97 -29.95
CA TYR A 114 14.85 -27.26 -29.70
C TYR A 114 15.00 -28.13 -30.95
N VAL A 115 15.67 -29.27 -30.79
CA VAL A 115 15.97 -30.19 -31.86
C VAL A 115 14.99 -31.36 -31.77
N ILE A 116 14.11 -31.49 -32.76
CA ILE A 116 13.18 -32.61 -32.88
C ILE A 116 13.91 -33.78 -33.54
N ASP A 117 14.60 -33.51 -34.65
CA ASP A 117 15.56 -34.41 -35.30
C ASP A 117 16.63 -33.61 -36.08
N GLU A 118 17.47 -34.29 -36.87
CA GLU A 118 18.56 -33.67 -37.64
C GLU A 118 18.12 -32.63 -38.69
N ASN A 119 16.88 -32.70 -39.19
CA ASN A 119 16.31 -31.81 -40.20
C ASN A 119 15.23 -30.88 -39.64
N ASN A 120 14.75 -31.14 -38.42
CA ASN A 120 13.64 -30.46 -37.77
C ASN A 120 14.10 -29.74 -36.50
N ILE A 121 14.40 -28.45 -36.63
CA ILE A 121 14.93 -27.62 -35.54
C ILE A 121 14.11 -26.36 -35.38
N ASP A 122 13.58 -26.11 -34.18
CA ASP A 122 13.07 -24.81 -33.77
C ASP A 122 14.23 -23.97 -33.24
N SER A 123 14.61 -22.94 -34.01
CA SER A 123 15.73 -22.06 -33.68
C SER A 123 15.35 -20.89 -32.75
N LEU A 124 14.06 -20.68 -32.50
CA LEU A 124 13.56 -19.64 -31.60
C LEU A 124 12.50 -20.19 -30.63
N PRO A 125 12.81 -21.24 -29.82
CA PRO A 125 11.83 -21.77 -28.87
C PRO A 125 11.40 -20.68 -27.90
N LEU A 126 10.10 -20.53 -27.70
CA LEU A 126 9.55 -19.53 -26.79
C LEU A 126 9.93 -19.88 -25.35
N HIS A 127 10.05 -18.86 -24.50
CA HIS A 127 10.25 -19.02 -23.07
C HIS A 127 9.28 -18.14 -22.29
N ILE A 128 8.65 -18.69 -21.24
CA ILE A 128 7.84 -17.88 -20.31
C ILE A 128 8.82 -17.07 -19.47
N ARG A 129 8.86 -15.76 -19.70
CA ARG A 129 9.66 -14.86 -18.87
C ARG A 129 9.09 -14.91 -17.45
N THR A 130 9.83 -15.49 -16.52
CA THR A 130 9.59 -15.30 -15.09
C THR A 130 9.99 -13.86 -14.80
N GLU A 131 9.00 -12.96 -14.72
CA GLU A 131 9.28 -11.57 -14.32
C GLU A 131 9.93 -11.58 -12.93
N PRO A 132 10.92 -10.69 -12.67
CA PRO A 132 11.53 -10.59 -11.36
C PRO A 132 10.44 -10.43 -10.28
N PRO A 133 10.61 -11.03 -9.09
CA PRO A 133 9.62 -10.94 -8.03
C PRO A 133 9.40 -9.47 -7.65
N PHE A 134 8.20 -8.96 -7.90
CA PHE A 134 7.82 -7.60 -7.50
C PHE A 134 7.35 -7.57 -6.04
N TYR A 135 7.48 -6.43 -5.37
CA TYR A 135 6.98 -6.24 -4.00
C TYR A 135 6.53 -4.80 -3.79
N ALA A 136 5.58 -4.63 -2.86
CA ALA A 136 5.11 -3.33 -2.41
C ALA A 136 5.83 -2.94 -1.12
N ASP A 137 6.34 -1.72 -1.04
CA ASP A 137 6.78 -1.11 0.22
C ASP A 137 6.76 0.41 0.11
N PHE A 138 6.79 1.11 1.24
CA PHE A 138 6.82 2.57 1.30
C PHE A 138 7.31 3.06 2.66
N ASN A 139 7.89 4.26 2.69
CA ASN A 139 8.19 4.97 3.93
C ASN A 139 7.31 6.22 4.07
N ALA A 140 7.25 6.79 5.28
CA ALA A 140 6.56 8.05 5.55
C ALA A 140 7.35 8.91 6.52
N THR A 141 7.26 10.23 6.36
CA THR A 141 7.90 11.20 7.26
C THR A 141 7.04 12.47 7.41
N PRO A 142 6.85 13.00 8.64
CA PRO A 142 7.15 12.37 9.93
C PRO A 142 6.16 11.23 10.26
N LEU A 143 6.53 10.34 11.20
CA LEU A 143 5.65 9.27 11.68
C LEU A 143 4.77 9.69 12.88
N SER A 144 5.10 10.81 13.52
CA SER A 144 4.28 11.36 14.60
C SER A 144 4.36 12.89 14.68
N GLY A 145 3.37 13.48 15.34
CA GLY A 145 3.32 14.92 15.60
C GLY A 145 1.92 15.40 15.94
N ASN A 146 1.78 16.69 16.20
CA ASN A 146 0.49 17.29 16.55
C ASN A 146 -0.41 17.45 15.32
N SER A 147 -1.71 17.31 15.52
CA SER A 147 -2.71 17.67 14.51
C SER A 147 -2.75 19.20 14.26
N PRO A 148 -2.84 19.66 12.99
CA PRO A 148 -2.79 18.87 11.76
C PRO A 148 -1.37 18.43 11.41
N LEU A 149 -1.19 17.16 11.07
CA LEU A 149 0.09 16.57 10.71
C LEU A 149 0.17 16.33 9.20
N ALA A 150 1.04 17.05 8.50
CA ALA A 150 1.36 16.79 7.11
C ALA A 150 2.46 15.72 7.02
N VAL A 151 2.18 14.63 6.30
CA VAL A 151 3.05 13.45 6.16
C VAL A 151 3.33 13.21 4.68
N GLN A 152 4.62 13.17 4.33
CA GLN A 152 5.10 12.79 3.01
C GLN A 152 5.31 11.28 2.96
N PHE A 153 4.69 10.61 1.99
CA PHE A 153 4.90 9.20 1.69
C PHE A 153 5.87 9.04 0.52
N THR A 154 6.75 8.03 0.61
CA THR A 154 7.76 7.72 -0.40
C THR A 154 7.68 6.25 -0.75
N ASP A 155 7.40 5.93 -2.02
CA ASP A 155 7.38 4.58 -2.56
C ASP A 155 8.75 3.90 -2.46
N GLN A 156 8.77 2.65 -2.01
CA GLN A 156 9.95 1.77 -1.94
C GLN A 156 9.70 0.42 -2.65
N SER A 157 8.62 0.34 -3.42
CA SER A 157 8.24 -0.83 -4.18
C SER A 157 9.21 -1.10 -5.32
N ASP A 158 9.32 -2.36 -5.72
CA ASP A 158 10.11 -2.80 -6.87
C ASP A 158 9.24 -3.51 -7.90
N GLY A 159 9.68 -3.47 -9.16
CA GLY A 159 8.99 -4.02 -10.33
C GLY A 159 8.43 -2.98 -11.29
N ARG A 160 7.83 -3.44 -12.39
CA ARG A 160 7.22 -2.61 -13.44
C ARG A 160 5.83 -2.11 -13.04
N ILE A 161 5.79 -1.23 -12.05
CA ILE A 161 4.54 -0.74 -11.46
C ILE A 161 3.77 0.14 -12.46
N VAL A 162 2.49 -0.17 -12.65
CA VAL A 162 1.59 0.57 -13.55
C VAL A 162 0.59 1.45 -12.81
N SER A 163 0.33 1.19 -11.52
CA SER A 163 -0.54 2.04 -10.70
C SER A 163 -0.29 1.89 -9.20
N TYR A 164 -0.58 2.95 -8.46
CA TYR A 164 -0.51 3.03 -7.00
C TYR A 164 -1.90 3.31 -6.41
N LEU A 165 -2.16 2.79 -5.21
CA LEU A 165 -3.31 3.15 -4.39
C LEU A 165 -2.89 3.15 -2.91
N TYR A 166 -2.73 4.33 -2.34
CA TYR A 166 -2.57 4.53 -0.92
C TYR A 166 -3.93 4.65 -0.23
N LYS A 167 -4.12 3.95 0.90
CA LYS A 167 -5.20 4.20 1.85
C LYS A 167 -4.60 4.66 3.18
N PHE A 168 -4.94 5.86 3.62
CA PHE A 168 -4.27 6.52 4.75
C PHE A 168 -4.81 6.13 6.13
N GLY A 169 -5.90 5.34 6.19
CA GLY A 169 -6.52 4.89 7.43
C GLY A 169 -7.53 5.88 8.04
N ASP A 170 -7.72 7.05 7.44
CA ASP A 170 -8.64 8.11 7.90
C ASP A 170 -9.84 8.32 6.96
N GLY A 171 -10.04 7.39 6.02
CA GLY A 171 -11.08 7.44 4.99
C GLY A 171 -10.62 8.07 3.67
N TYR A 172 -9.43 8.68 3.61
CA TYR A 172 -8.87 9.24 2.39
C TYR A 172 -7.91 8.28 1.68
N SER A 173 -7.67 8.54 0.39
CA SER A 173 -6.78 7.75 -0.47
C SER A 173 -6.06 8.61 -1.50
N SER A 174 -5.03 8.06 -2.13
CA SER A 174 -4.31 8.70 -3.24
C SER A 174 -3.82 7.66 -4.25
N THR A 175 -3.73 8.05 -5.52
CA THR A 175 -3.14 7.25 -6.62
C THR A 175 -1.76 7.75 -7.05
N ASN A 176 -1.23 8.79 -6.40
CA ASN A 176 0.10 9.29 -6.68
C ASN A 176 1.16 8.32 -6.11
N ARG A 177 2.32 8.25 -6.76
CA ARG A 177 3.46 7.45 -6.28
C ARG A 177 4.00 7.92 -4.93
N ASN A 178 4.12 9.24 -4.73
CA ASN A 178 4.68 9.84 -3.51
C ASN A 178 3.74 10.94 -2.96
N PRO A 179 2.58 10.59 -2.37
CA PRO A 179 1.60 11.58 -1.94
C PRO A 179 2.02 12.33 -0.67
N LEU A 180 1.62 13.60 -0.59
CA LEU A 180 1.60 14.38 0.65
C LEU A 180 0.17 14.35 1.20
N HIS A 181 -0.01 13.85 2.42
CA HIS A 181 -1.32 13.75 3.08
C HIS A 181 -1.34 14.50 4.42
N THR A 182 -2.47 15.10 4.78
CA THR A 182 -2.60 15.85 6.06
C THR A 182 -3.66 15.23 6.95
N TYR A 183 -3.23 14.66 8.07
CA TYR A 183 -4.11 14.15 9.11
C TYR A 183 -4.59 15.30 10.00
N ARG A 184 -5.91 15.52 10.05
CA ARG A 184 -6.52 16.67 10.76
C ARG A 184 -7.11 16.34 12.12
N LYS A 185 -7.11 15.06 12.50
CA LYS A 185 -7.65 14.59 13.77
C LYS A 185 -6.55 13.82 14.51
N PRO A 186 -6.48 13.95 15.84
CA PRO A 186 -5.67 13.06 16.65
C PRO A 186 -6.13 11.60 16.47
N GLY A 187 -5.17 10.68 16.48
CA GLY A 187 -5.43 9.26 16.29
C GLY A 187 -4.20 8.50 15.82
N THR A 188 -4.34 7.19 15.77
CA THR A 188 -3.32 6.28 15.25
C THR A 188 -3.86 5.66 13.96
N TYR A 189 -3.10 5.75 12.89
CA TYR A 189 -3.56 5.40 11.54
C TYR A 189 -2.75 4.25 10.94
N THR A 190 -3.45 3.21 10.49
CA THR A 190 -2.91 2.13 9.67
C THR A 190 -2.92 2.57 8.21
N VAL A 191 -1.78 2.46 7.53
CA VAL A 191 -1.63 2.88 6.13
C VAL A 191 -1.37 1.65 5.27
N SER A 192 -2.01 1.57 4.10
CA SER A 192 -1.69 0.55 3.09
C SER A 192 -1.38 1.15 1.73
N LEU A 193 -0.48 0.50 1.00
CA LEU A 193 -0.16 0.75 -0.39
C LEU A 193 -0.47 -0.52 -1.19
N THR A 194 -1.36 -0.41 -2.17
CA THR A 194 -1.55 -1.42 -3.21
C THR A 194 -0.89 -0.95 -4.50
N ILE A 195 0.04 -1.73 -5.02
CA ILE A 195 0.61 -1.56 -6.36
C ILE A 195 0.01 -2.58 -7.33
N ARG A 196 -0.04 -2.22 -8.61
CA ARG A 196 -0.33 -3.17 -9.69
C ARG A 196 0.84 -3.23 -10.67
N THR A 197 1.12 -4.40 -11.17
CA THR A 197 2.08 -4.66 -12.25
C THR A 197 1.43 -5.56 -13.31
N ILE A 198 2.12 -5.73 -14.43
CA ILE A 198 1.75 -6.66 -15.49
C ILE A 198 2.72 -7.83 -15.42
N GLU A 199 2.20 -9.02 -15.14
CA GLU A 199 2.93 -10.29 -15.30
C GLU A 199 2.33 -11.03 -16.49
N GLY A 200 3.13 -11.20 -17.55
CA GLY A 200 2.64 -11.70 -18.84
C GLY A 200 1.53 -10.81 -19.41
N ARG A 201 0.30 -11.35 -19.51
CA ARG A 201 -0.89 -10.64 -19.99
C ARG A 201 -1.89 -10.29 -18.87
N THR A 202 -1.53 -10.52 -17.61
CA THR A 202 -2.43 -10.37 -16.47
C THR A 202 -2.00 -9.20 -15.58
N LEU A 203 -2.96 -8.40 -15.14
CA LEU A 203 -2.75 -7.42 -14.09
C LEU A 203 -2.74 -8.13 -12.74
N VAL A 204 -1.62 -8.05 -12.04
CA VAL A 204 -1.45 -8.60 -10.69
C VAL A 204 -1.21 -7.47 -9.71
N SER A 205 -1.54 -7.69 -8.43
CA SER A 205 -1.41 -6.67 -7.39
C SER A 205 -0.75 -7.21 -6.14
N LYS A 206 0.04 -6.36 -5.46
CA LYS A 206 0.52 -6.60 -4.11
C LYS A 206 0.15 -5.45 -3.20
N THR A 207 -0.11 -5.76 -1.94
CA THR A 207 -0.45 -4.77 -0.91
C THR A 207 0.52 -4.88 0.24
N MET A 208 1.08 -3.73 0.65
CA MET A 208 1.81 -3.57 1.90
C MET A 208 0.94 -2.79 2.88
N THR A 209 0.85 -3.27 4.12
CA THR A 209 0.10 -2.61 5.20
C THR A 209 1.03 -2.39 6.38
N LYS A 210 1.14 -1.14 6.85
CA LYS A 210 1.85 -0.77 8.08
C LYS A 210 0.82 -0.37 9.13
N GLU A 211 0.65 -1.23 10.13
CA GLU A 211 -0.29 -1.01 11.24
C GLU A 211 0.20 0.09 12.17
N ALA A 212 -0.72 0.90 12.67
CA ALA A 212 -0.43 1.99 13.62
C ALA A 212 0.75 2.89 13.20
N TYR A 213 0.91 3.08 11.88
CA TYR A 213 2.12 3.63 11.28
C TYR A 213 2.30 5.13 11.52
N ILE A 214 1.20 5.88 11.51
CA ILE A 214 1.19 7.32 11.78
C ILE A 214 0.47 7.60 13.09
N LYS A 215 1.12 8.31 14.01
CA LYS A 215 0.56 8.72 15.30
C LYS A 215 0.37 10.24 15.36
N VAL A 216 -0.87 10.68 15.31
CA VAL A 216 -1.23 12.09 15.39
C VAL A 216 -1.70 12.40 16.80
N GLU A 217 -0.98 13.28 17.47
CA GLU A 217 -1.30 13.72 18.83
C GLU A 217 -2.24 14.94 18.77
N GLY A 218 -3.07 15.07 19.80
CA GLY A 218 -3.77 16.33 20.03
C GLY A 218 -2.76 17.38 20.45
N THR A 219 -2.91 18.60 19.96
CA THR A 219 -2.21 19.74 20.57
C THR A 219 -2.54 19.76 22.06
N PRO A 220 -1.54 19.82 22.96
CA PRO A 220 -1.79 20.01 24.37
C PRO A 220 -2.75 21.19 24.56
N GLY A 221 -3.77 21.00 25.38
CA GLY A 221 -4.72 22.08 25.69
C GLY A 221 -3.97 23.30 26.25
N PRO A 222 -4.55 24.50 26.12
CA PRO A 222 -4.00 25.70 26.75
C PRO A 222 -3.80 25.50 28.25
N ASP A 223 -2.59 25.79 28.74
CA ASP A 223 -2.23 25.66 30.16
C ASP A 223 -2.61 26.93 30.93
N ILE A 224 -3.88 27.02 31.32
CA ILE A 224 -4.38 28.06 32.23
C ILE A 224 -4.16 27.61 33.67
N ARG A 225 -3.37 28.39 34.43
CA ARG A 225 -3.16 28.23 35.87
C ARG A 225 -3.52 29.54 36.54
N ALA A 226 -4.26 29.49 37.63
CA ALA A 226 -4.49 30.63 38.53
C ALA A 226 -3.66 30.47 39.79
N ASP A 227 -3.29 31.58 40.40
CA ASP A 227 -2.80 31.63 41.76
C ASP A 227 -3.08 33.02 42.36
N PHE A 228 -2.97 33.17 43.67
CA PHE A 228 -3.13 34.46 44.33
C PHE A 228 -2.32 34.57 45.62
N THR A 229 -2.02 35.81 46.01
CA THR A 229 -1.50 36.13 47.34
C THR A 229 -2.54 36.91 48.14
N ALA A 230 -2.42 36.89 49.47
CA ALA A 230 -3.30 37.59 50.38
C ALA A 230 -2.49 38.28 51.48
N THR A 231 -2.79 39.54 51.79
CA THR A 231 -2.03 40.31 52.79
C THR A 231 -2.92 41.33 53.51
N PRO A 232 -2.87 41.40 54.86
CA PRO A 232 -2.22 40.45 55.77
C PRO A 232 -2.97 39.10 55.82
N ALA A 233 -2.25 38.01 56.09
CA ALA A 233 -2.82 36.67 56.25
C ALA A 233 -3.34 36.39 57.68
N THR A 234 -2.97 37.21 58.66
CA THR A 234 -3.41 37.06 60.06
C THR A 234 -3.62 38.41 60.74
N GLY A 235 -4.55 38.48 61.70
CA GLY A 235 -4.84 39.67 62.51
C GLY A 235 -6.19 39.57 63.24
N SER A 236 -6.53 40.58 64.05
CA SER A 236 -7.78 40.59 64.82
C SER A 236 -9.01 40.94 63.99
N ALA A 237 -10.17 40.40 64.36
CA ALA A 237 -11.44 40.78 63.77
C ALA A 237 -11.79 42.26 64.08
N PRO A 238 -12.29 43.04 63.10
CA PRO A 238 -12.41 42.73 61.67
C PRO A 238 -11.06 42.87 60.93
N LEU A 239 -10.67 41.84 60.17
CA LEU A 239 -9.43 41.85 59.39
C LEU A 239 -9.72 42.21 57.93
N GLN A 240 -9.22 43.36 57.47
CA GLN A 240 -9.22 43.70 56.05
C GLN A 240 -8.01 43.06 55.36
N VAL A 241 -8.26 42.27 54.32
CA VAL A 241 -7.26 41.56 53.52
C VAL A 241 -7.32 42.07 52.08
N VAL A 242 -6.16 42.29 51.48
CA VAL A 242 -6.02 42.60 50.04
C VAL A 242 -5.50 41.34 49.33
N PHE A 243 -6.17 40.96 48.25
CA PHE A 243 -5.80 39.83 47.42
C PHE A 243 -5.18 40.32 46.10
N SER A 244 -4.20 39.58 45.59
CA SER A 244 -3.58 39.83 44.29
C SER A 244 -3.60 38.56 43.44
N GLY A 245 -4.42 38.57 42.39
CA GLY A 245 -4.63 37.41 41.50
C GLY A 245 -3.66 37.38 40.33
N THR A 246 -3.17 36.18 40.01
CA THR A 246 -2.27 35.92 38.88
C THR A 246 -2.79 34.77 38.02
N SER A 247 -2.41 34.79 36.74
CA SER A 247 -2.67 33.66 35.83
C SER A 247 -1.58 33.54 34.77
N THR A 248 -1.34 32.33 34.29
CA THR A 248 -0.43 32.05 33.15
C THR A 248 -1.00 32.52 31.80
N MET A 249 -2.29 32.84 31.74
CA MET A 249 -2.96 33.41 30.56
C MET A 249 -3.56 34.77 30.89
N SER A 250 -4.26 35.38 29.93
CA SER A 250 -5.07 36.61 30.15
C SER A 250 -6.54 36.23 30.36
N PRO A 251 -7.03 36.16 31.61
CA PRO A 251 -8.41 35.75 31.87
C PRO A 251 -9.38 36.85 31.46
N ILE A 252 -10.54 36.44 30.96
CA ILE A 252 -11.69 37.31 30.69
C ILE A 252 -12.58 37.48 31.92
N MET A 253 -12.41 36.63 32.94
CA MET A 253 -13.19 36.67 34.18
C MET A 253 -12.38 36.11 35.35
N TRP A 254 -12.56 36.70 36.52
CA TRP A 254 -12.01 36.28 37.81
C TRP A 254 -13.18 36.01 38.77
N ARG A 255 -13.03 35.06 39.69
CA ARG A 255 -13.97 34.83 40.77
C ARG A 255 -13.24 34.33 42.02
N TYR A 256 -13.22 35.15 43.05
CA TYR A 256 -12.85 34.74 44.40
C TYR A 256 -14.06 34.20 45.16
N ASP A 257 -13.86 33.14 45.91
CA ASP A 257 -14.72 32.71 47.01
C ASP A 257 -13.88 32.77 48.29
N PHE A 258 -14.25 33.66 49.22
CA PHE A 258 -13.46 33.94 50.42
C PHE A 258 -13.66 32.91 51.54
N GLY A 259 -14.55 31.93 51.36
CA GLY A 259 -14.82 30.89 52.36
C GLY A 259 -15.73 31.32 53.52
N ASP A 260 -16.16 32.57 53.56
CA ASP A 260 -17.08 33.14 54.56
C ASP A 260 -18.50 33.41 54.00
N GLY A 261 -18.77 32.90 52.80
CA GLY A 261 -20.02 33.10 52.06
C GLY A 261 -20.00 34.29 51.10
N TYR A 262 -18.96 35.12 51.11
CA TYR A 262 -18.80 36.25 50.17
C TYR A 262 -17.88 35.89 48.99
N ARG A 263 -18.11 36.59 47.88
CA ARG A 263 -17.40 36.40 46.60
C ARG A 263 -17.03 37.73 45.97
N SER A 264 -16.04 37.72 45.08
CA SER A 264 -15.67 38.89 44.27
C SER A 264 -15.33 38.49 42.84
N SER A 265 -15.59 39.37 41.87
CA SER A 265 -15.21 39.21 40.47
C SER A 265 -14.01 40.07 40.04
N SER A 266 -13.44 40.85 40.96
CA SER A 266 -12.22 41.63 40.70
C SER A 266 -10.99 40.73 40.72
N GLN A 267 -9.98 41.06 39.91
CA GLN A 267 -8.67 40.40 39.96
C GLN A 267 -7.95 40.64 41.30
N ASN A 268 -8.04 41.87 41.82
CA ASN A 268 -7.34 42.31 43.03
C ASN A 268 -8.36 42.89 44.05
N PRO A 269 -9.22 42.07 44.65
CA PRO A 269 -10.21 42.55 45.61
C PRO A 269 -9.60 42.84 46.99
N SER A 270 -10.27 43.71 47.75
CA SER A 270 -10.12 43.77 49.20
C SER A 270 -11.38 43.24 49.87
N HIS A 271 -11.23 42.44 50.92
CA HIS A 271 -12.33 41.82 51.66
C HIS A 271 -12.12 41.94 53.17
N ILE A 272 -13.21 42.06 53.93
CA ILE A 272 -13.17 42.22 55.39
C ILE A 272 -13.76 40.99 56.05
N PHE A 273 -12.92 40.20 56.72
CA PHE A 273 -13.35 39.07 57.55
C PHE A 273 -13.75 39.56 58.93
N ARG A 274 -15.04 39.46 59.27
CA ARG A 274 -15.63 40.08 60.47
C ARG A 274 -15.63 39.21 61.71
N LYS A 275 -15.45 37.89 61.57
CA LYS A 275 -15.52 36.92 62.66
C LYS A 275 -14.17 36.23 62.82
N PRO A 276 -13.76 35.91 64.07
CA PRO A 276 -12.61 35.03 64.30
C PRO A 276 -12.80 33.66 63.63
N GLY A 277 -11.71 33.05 63.18
CA GLY A 277 -11.70 31.77 62.49
C GLY A 277 -10.61 31.66 61.41
N THR A 278 -10.46 30.48 60.83
CA THR A 278 -9.61 30.25 59.64
C THR A 278 -10.47 30.20 58.39
N TYR A 279 -9.99 30.76 57.29
CA TYR A 279 -10.71 30.84 56.03
C TYR A 279 -9.91 30.22 54.89
N THR A 280 -10.55 29.30 54.18
CA THR A 280 -10.07 28.74 52.91
C THR A 280 -10.56 29.61 51.76
N VAL A 281 -9.65 30.10 50.94
CA VAL A 281 -9.97 30.99 49.82
C VAL A 281 -9.70 30.28 48.50
N SER A 282 -10.61 30.43 47.53
CA SER A 282 -10.41 29.93 46.18
C SER A 282 -10.52 31.03 45.13
N LEU A 283 -9.72 30.91 44.07
CA LEU A 283 -9.76 31.75 42.89
C LEU A 283 -10.04 30.88 41.67
N THR A 284 -11.14 31.15 40.96
CA THR A 284 -11.40 30.62 39.63
C THR A 284 -11.12 31.71 38.58
N VAL A 285 -10.41 31.36 37.51
CA VAL A 285 -10.20 32.21 36.33
C VAL A 285 -10.74 31.53 35.08
N TRP A 286 -11.23 32.32 34.12
CA TRP A 286 -11.69 31.85 32.81
C TRP A 286 -10.98 32.60 31.69
N ALA A 287 -10.59 31.90 30.63
CA ALA A 287 -10.01 32.49 29.43
C ALA A 287 -10.55 31.78 28.18
N PHE A 288 -10.25 32.32 27.00
CA PHE A 288 -10.44 31.60 25.74
C PHE A 288 -9.18 30.84 25.35
N GLY A 289 -9.33 29.56 25.03
CA GLY A 289 -8.28 28.74 24.44
C GLY A 289 -8.00 29.12 22.98
N PRO A 290 -6.94 28.54 22.37
CA PRO A 290 -6.59 28.76 20.96
C PRO A 290 -7.70 28.40 19.99
N ASP A 291 -8.56 27.44 20.36
CA ASP A 291 -9.75 27.01 19.61
C ASP A 291 -11.00 27.86 19.91
N ARG A 292 -10.83 29.00 20.60
CA ARG A 292 -11.89 29.91 21.08
C ARG A 292 -12.90 29.25 22.01
N ARG A 293 -12.60 28.10 22.60
CA ARG A 293 -13.44 27.52 23.65
C ARG A 293 -13.09 28.15 25.00
N LEU A 294 -14.11 28.29 25.85
CA LEU A 294 -13.92 28.76 27.22
C LEU A 294 -13.21 27.67 28.02
N ILE A 295 -12.13 28.04 28.69
CA ILE A 295 -11.38 27.19 29.62
C ILE A 295 -11.35 27.85 30.99
N ALA A 296 -11.20 27.06 32.05
CA ALA A 296 -11.18 27.56 33.42
C ALA A 296 -10.14 26.81 34.26
N ASN A 297 -9.60 27.50 35.26
CA ASN A 297 -8.76 26.91 36.29
C ASN A 297 -9.17 27.45 37.66
N THR A 298 -9.14 26.61 38.69
CA THR A 298 -9.39 27.02 40.08
C THR A 298 -8.22 26.62 40.95
N THR A 299 -7.74 27.56 41.76
CA THR A 299 -6.75 27.33 42.81
C THR A 299 -7.39 27.63 44.16
N THR A 300 -7.12 26.78 45.15
CA THR A 300 -7.65 26.89 46.50
C THR A 300 -6.49 26.83 47.49
N HIS A 301 -6.38 27.85 48.33
CA HIS A 301 -5.45 27.87 49.46
C HIS A 301 -6.23 27.67 50.76
N THR A 302 -6.02 26.53 51.42
CA THR A 302 -6.69 26.15 52.67
C THR A 302 -6.12 26.91 53.86
N ASP A 303 -7.00 27.40 54.74
CA ASP A 303 -6.65 28.12 55.97
C ASP A 303 -5.65 29.28 55.76
N ILE A 304 -5.69 29.92 54.59
CA ILE A 304 -4.74 30.97 54.20
C ILE A 304 -4.93 32.26 54.99
N ILE A 305 -6.14 32.51 55.51
CA ILE A 305 -6.43 33.64 56.40
C ILE A 305 -6.78 33.14 57.80
N THR A 306 -6.13 33.68 58.82
CA THR A 306 -6.45 33.44 60.24
C THR A 306 -6.89 34.73 60.92
N VAL A 307 -8.14 34.80 61.38
CA VAL A 307 -8.66 35.95 62.12
C VAL A 307 -8.76 35.61 63.60
N LEU A 308 -8.13 36.44 64.44
CA LEU A 308 -8.11 36.33 65.91
C LEU A 308 -9.29 37.05 66.57
#